data_AF-A0A957JH01-F1
#
_entry.id   AF-A0A957JH01-F1
#
_cell.length_a   1.000
_cell.length_b   1.000
_cell.length_c   1.000
_cell.angle_alpha   90.00
_cell.angle_beta   90.00
_cell.angle_gamma   90.00
#
_symmetry.space_group_name_H-M   'P 1'
#
loop_
_entity.id
_entity.type
_entity.pdbx_description
1 polymer ?
#
loop_
_entity_poly.entity_id
_entity_poly.type
_entity_poly.pdbx_seq_one_letter_code
_entity_poly.pdbx_strand_id
1 'polypeptide(L)'
;MRNSQSEGIMPAIPAALHQPIKETLLDCGPFASAAALRAAFAHADLFPWRHQLPTAGSGDALAGEVMALLIDREQADSGENGLVLLLQTLRDDAPEGGRCRERLDALATALRQALAAAAPAAGGRLSLLQPPPPPNPYLNQEKLRQEMLAA
;
A
#
# COMPACT_ATOMS: atom_id res chain seq x y z
N MET A 1 -32.33 -6.18 23.94
CA MET A 1 -32.60 -5.59 22.61
C MET A 1 -31.24 -5.09 22.10
N ARG A 2 -30.36 -5.93 21.56
CA ARG A 2 -30.12 -6.33 20.15
C ARG A 2 -30.09 -5.17 19.11
N ASN A 3 -28.91 -5.06 18.46
CA ASN A 3 -28.59 -4.47 17.14
C ASN A 3 -28.35 -2.93 17.16
N SER A 4 -27.34 -2.29 16.54
CA SER A 4 -26.61 -2.58 15.30
C SER A 4 -25.28 -1.80 15.21
N GLN A 5 -24.18 -2.25 15.82
CA GLN A 5 -22.85 -1.86 15.33
C GLN A 5 -22.44 -2.83 14.22
N SER A 6 -23.17 -2.75 13.11
CA SER A 6 -22.63 -3.08 11.79
C SER A 6 -21.95 -1.80 11.28
N GLU A 7 -20.92 -1.34 11.99
CA GLU A 7 -19.90 -0.53 11.33
C GLU A 7 -19.28 -1.48 10.33
N GLY A 8 -19.53 -1.22 9.04
CA GLY A 8 -18.97 -2.02 7.96
C GLY A 8 -17.50 -2.23 8.28
N ILE A 9 -17.11 -3.50 8.40
CA ILE A 9 -15.72 -3.92 8.57
C ILE A 9 -15.08 -3.66 7.21
N MET A 10 -14.92 -2.38 6.86
CA MET A 10 -14.00 -1.97 5.84
C MET A 10 -12.63 -2.16 6.46
N PRO A 11 -11.72 -2.90 5.82
CA PRO A 11 -10.32 -2.87 6.21
C PRO A 11 -9.82 -1.45 5.93
N ALA A 12 -10.10 -0.52 6.85
CA ALA A 12 -9.63 0.84 6.77
C ALA A 12 -8.11 0.77 6.85
N ILE A 13 -7.44 1.07 5.73
CA ILE A 13 -5.99 1.29 5.77
C ILE A 13 -5.73 2.27 6.92
N PRO A 14 -4.83 1.93 7.87
CA PRO A 14 -4.50 2.84 8.94
C PRO A 14 -4.17 4.20 8.35
N ALA A 15 -4.80 5.27 8.84
CA ALA A 15 -4.54 6.62 8.33
C ALA A 15 -3.04 6.96 8.33
N ALA A 16 -2.28 6.34 9.25
CA ALA A 16 -0.82 6.40 9.35
C ALA A 16 -0.07 5.85 8.12
N LEU A 17 -0.66 4.93 7.34
CA LEU A 17 -0.06 4.36 6.12
C LEU A 17 -0.55 5.03 4.84
N HIS A 18 -1.72 5.69 4.87
CA HIS A 18 -2.26 6.37 3.69
C HIS A 18 -1.30 7.46 3.17
N GLN A 19 -0.85 8.35 4.05
CA GLN A 19 0.03 9.46 3.65
C GLN A 19 1.40 8.98 3.13
N PRO A 20 2.11 8.06 3.83
CA PRO A 20 3.37 7.50 3.31
C PRO A 20 3.25 6.78 1.97
N ILE A 21 2.14 6.07 1.75
CA ILE A 21 1.88 5.41 0.46
C ILE A 21 1.72 6.47 -0.63
N LYS A 22 0.87 7.47 -0.40
CA LYS A 22 0.63 8.54 -1.39
C LYS A 22 1.93 9.26 -1.75
N GLU A 23 2.72 9.67 -0.77
CA GLU A 23 4.01 10.35 -0.99
C GLU A 23 4.99 9.45 -1.76
N THR A 24 5.07 8.17 -1.41
CA THR A 24 5.96 7.24 -2.10
C THR A 24 5.51 6.97 -3.54
N LEU A 25 4.21 6.90 -3.80
CA LEU A 25 3.69 6.78 -5.16
C LEU A 25 4.01 8.02 -6.00
N LEU A 26 3.98 9.22 -5.40
CA LEU A 26 4.36 10.45 -6.10
C LEU A 26 5.87 10.57 -6.35
N ASP A 27 6.70 10.15 -5.39
CA ASP A 27 8.16 10.18 -5.49
C ASP A 27 8.71 9.10 -6.44
N CYS A 28 8.14 7.90 -6.39
CA CYS A 28 8.71 6.69 -6.98
C CYS A 28 7.84 6.05 -8.07
N GLY A 29 6.58 6.48 -8.20
CA GLY A 29 5.62 5.87 -9.11
C GLY A 29 5.43 6.65 -10.41
N PRO A 30 4.86 6.02 -11.44
CA PRO A 30 4.61 6.61 -12.75
C PRO A 30 3.33 7.49 -12.76
N PHE A 31 3.10 8.25 -11.69
CA PHE A 31 1.94 9.14 -11.54
C PHE A 31 2.15 10.51 -12.20
N ALA A 32 3.31 10.74 -12.82
CA ALA A 32 3.58 11.94 -13.60
C ALA A 32 2.61 12.11 -14.79
N SER A 33 2.04 11.02 -15.32
CA SER A 33 1.03 11.08 -16.38
C SER A 33 0.11 9.86 -16.39
N ALA A 34 -1.10 10.02 -16.92
CA ALA A 34 -2.03 8.91 -17.11
C ALA A 34 -1.50 7.83 -18.09
N ALA A 35 -0.57 8.18 -18.98
CA ALA A 35 0.06 7.22 -19.89
C ALA A 35 1.06 6.32 -19.15
N ALA A 36 1.90 6.92 -18.30
CA ALA A 36 2.86 6.20 -17.47
C ALA A 36 2.14 5.32 -16.43
N LEU A 37 1.06 5.83 -15.83
CA LEU A 37 0.20 5.05 -14.93
C LEU A 37 -0.38 3.82 -15.63
N ARG A 38 -0.93 3.98 -16.85
CA ARG A 38 -1.40 2.84 -17.64
C ARG A 38 -0.29 1.86 -17.98
N ALA A 39 0.94 2.31 -18.22
CA ALA A 39 2.05 1.39 -18.48
C ALA A 39 2.31 0.48 -17.28
N ALA A 40 2.30 1.00 -16.04
CA ALA A 40 2.43 0.18 -14.84
C ALA A 40 1.26 -0.81 -14.67
N PHE A 41 0.05 -0.46 -15.09
CA PHE A 41 -1.09 -1.39 -15.08
C PHE A 41 -1.12 -2.32 -16.31
N ALA A 42 -0.04 -2.43 -17.07
CA ALA A 42 0.11 -3.47 -18.11
C ALA A 42 0.53 -4.82 -17.52
N HIS A 43 1.06 -4.84 -16.30
CA HIS A 43 1.44 -6.06 -15.59
C HIS A 43 0.23 -6.95 -15.31
N ALA A 44 0.43 -8.26 -15.40
CA ALA A 44 -0.64 -9.26 -15.32
C ALA A 44 -1.48 -9.10 -14.04
N ASP A 45 -0.84 -8.79 -12.91
CA ASP A 45 -1.50 -8.64 -11.61
C ASP A 45 -2.39 -7.40 -11.51
N LEU A 46 -2.10 -6.36 -12.29
CA LEU A 46 -2.83 -5.09 -12.27
C LEU A 46 -3.74 -4.90 -13.49
N PHE A 47 -3.58 -5.74 -14.51
CA PHE A 47 -4.31 -5.69 -15.76
C PHE A 47 -5.84 -5.62 -15.59
N PRO A 48 -6.47 -6.35 -14.65
CA PRO A 48 -7.93 -6.28 -14.46
C PRO A 48 -8.46 -4.89 -14.10
N TRP A 49 -7.64 -4.04 -13.48
CA TRP A 49 -8.04 -2.69 -13.05
C TRP A 49 -7.59 -1.58 -13.98
N ARG A 50 -6.79 -1.90 -15.02
CA ARG A 50 -6.25 -0.94 -16.00
C ARG A 50 -7.31 -0.01 -16.60
N HIS A 51 -8.49 -0.54 -16.90
CA HIS A 51 -9.58 0.21 -17.54
C HIS A 51 -10.40 1.06 -16.56
N GLN A 52 -10.22 0.85 -15.25
CA GLN A 52 -10.87 1.60 -14.17
C GLN A 52 -10.03 2.79 -13.71
N LEU A 53 -8.84 2.97 -14.30
CA LEU A 53 -7.92 4.04 -13.95
C LEU A 53 -8.44 5.42 -14.36
N PRO A 54 -8.18 6.44 -13.55
CA PRO A 54 -8.43 7.82 -13.93
C PRO A 54 -7.58 8.20 -15.16
N THR A 55 -8.22 8.94 -16.07
CA THR A 55 -7.64 9.27 -17.37
C THR A 55 -7.13 10.70 -17.46
N ALA A 56 -7.53 11.56 -16.51
CA ALA A 56 -7.16 12.96 -16.40
C ALA A 56 -7.03 13.34 -14.93
N GLY A 57 -6.02 14.14 -14.60
CA GLY A 57 -5.75 14.58 -13.23
C GLY A 57 -4.29 15.01 -13.06
N SER A 58 -4.01 15.73 -11.97
CA SER A 58 -2.63 15.92 -11.51
C SER A 58 -2.10 14.60 -10.93
N GLY A 59 -0.77 14.43 -10.82
CA GLY A 59 -0.21 13.21 -10.24
C GLY A 59 -0.74 12.90 -8.83
N ASP A 60 -0.97 13.95 -8.03
CA ASP A 60 -1.58 13.84 -6.70
C ASP A 60 -3.02 13.28 -6.74
N ALA A 61 -3.85 13.80 -7.65
CA ALA A 61 -5.21 13.33 -7.84
C ALA A 61 -5.23 11.88 -8.36
N LEU A 62 -4.38 11.57 -9.34
CA LEU A 62 -4.24 10.21 -9.87
C LEU A 62 -3.83 9.22 -8.78
N ALA A 63 -2.87 9.58 -7.92
CA ALA A 63 -2.43 8.72 -6.81
C ALA A 63 -3.56 8.49 -5.80
N GLY A 64 -4.28 9.54 -5.40
CA GLY A 64 -5.40 9.42 -4.47
C GLY A 64 -6.55 8.57 -5.02
N GLU A 65 -6.91 8.78 -6.29
CA GLU A 65 -7.97 8.00 -6.95
C GLU A 65 -7.58 6.54 -7.15
N VAL A 66 -6.33 6.25 -7.51
CA VAL A 66 -5.82 4.87 -7.65
C VAL A 66 -5.80 4.16 -6.30
N MET A 67 -5.37 4.84 -5.24
CA MET A 67 -5.41 4.29 -3.89
C MET A 67 -6.84 3.97 -3.46
N ALA A 68 -7.78 4.90 -3.66
CA ALA A 68 -9.19 4.70 -3.35
C ALA A 68 -9.83 3.60 -4.21
N LEU A 69 -9.37 3.41 -5.45
CA LEU A 69 -9.83 2.33 -6.31
C LEU A 69 -9.35 0.96 -5.81
N LEU A 70 -8.08 0.85 -5.41
CA LEU A 70 -7.43 -0.44 -5.14
C LEU A 70 -7.56 -0.91 -3.68
N ILE A 71 -7.84 -0.01 -2.75
CA ILE A 71 -8.01 -0.35 -1.32
C ILE A 71 -9.09 -1.41 -1.11
N ASP A 72 -10.19 -1.33 -1.85
CA ASP A 72 -11.33 -2.24 -1.78
C ASP A 72 -11.29 -3.37 -2.83
N ARG A 73 -10.14 -3.55 -3.49
CA ARG A 73 -9.97 -4.56 -4.54
C ARG A 73 -9.00 -5.62 -4.07
N GLU A 74 -9.36 -6.85 -4.37
CA GLU A 74 -8.51 -8.02 -4.17
C GLU A 74 -8.37 -8.74 -5.51
N GLN A 75 -7.20 -9.29 -5.74
CA GLN A 75 -6.93 -10.08 -6.93
C GLN A 75 -7.63 -11.44 -6.80
N ALA A 76 -8.35 -11.84 -7.83
CA ALA A 76 -9.27 -12.97 -7.73
C ALA A 76 -8.59 -14.33 -7.48
N ASP A 77 -7.34 -14.49 -7.95
CA ASP A 77 -6.60 -15.76 -7.84
C ASP A 77 -5.82 -15.88 -6.52
N SER A 78 -5.18 -14.79 -6.07
CA SER A 78 -4.33 -14.76 -4.87
C SER A 78 -5.04 -14.25 -3.63
N GLY A 79 -6.15 -13.53 -3.78
CA GLY A 79 -6.80 -12.78 -2.70
C GLY A 79 -5.97 -11.61 -2.18
N GLU A 80 -4.86 -11.25 -2.85
CA GLU A 80 -3.99 -10.17 -2.41
C GLU A 80 -4.63 -8.81 -2.70
N ASN A 81 -4.48 -7.86 -1.77
CA ASN A 81 -5.02 -6.52 -1.92
C ASN A 81 -4.38 -5.79 -3.11
N GLY A 82 -5.19 -5.13 -3.92
CA GLY A 82 -4.76 -4.47 -5.15
C GLY A 82 -3.70 -3.39 -4.88
N LEU A 83 -3.76 -2.69 -3.75
CA LEU A 83 -2.77 -1.67 -3.41
C LEU A 83 -1.43 -2.30 -3.02
N VAL A 84 -1.44 -3.47 -2.39
CA VAL A 84 -0.21 -4.24 -2.13
C VAL A 84 0.42 -4.69 -3.44
N LEU A 85 -0.37 -5.24 -4.37
CA LEU A 85 0.11 -5.65 -5.68
C LEU A 85 0.71 -4.48 -6.44
N LEU A 86 0.07 -3.31 -6.41
CA LEU A 86 0.61 -2.10 -7.03
C LEU A 86 2.00 -1.76 -6.48
N LEU A 87 2.17 -1.76 -5.15
CA LEU A 87 3.45 -1.46 -4.52
C LEU A 87 4.53 -2.50 -4.90
N GLN A 88 4.17 -3.78 -5.00
CA GLN A 88 5.08 -4.85 -5.44
C GLN A 88 5.47 -4.70 -6.90
N THR A 89 4.51 -4.44 -7.79
CA THR A 89 4.79 -4.22 -9.22
C THR A 89 5.72 -3.03 -9.43
N LEU A 90 5.48 -1.92 -8.73
CA LEU A 90 6.36 -0.75 -8.80
C LEU A 90 7.75 -1.03 -8.23
N ARG A 91 7.84 -1.86 -7.18
CA ARG A 91 9.13 -2.30 -6.62
C ARG A 91 9.90 -3.15 -7.64
N ASP A 92 9.20 -4.03 -8.35
CA ASP A 92 9.82 -4.95 -9.32
C ASP A 92 10.29 -4.23 -10.59
N ASP A 93 9.59 -3.16 -10.99
CA ASP A 93 10.02 -2.26 -12.06
C ASP A 93 11.13 -1.29 -11.64
N ALA A 94 11.35 -1.07 -10.35
CA ALA A 94 12.36 -0.16 -9.84
C ALA A 94 13.78 -0.76 -9.92
N PRO A 95 14.81 0.06 -10.20
CA PRO A 95 16.19 -0.42 -10.26
C PRO A 95 16.65 -1.04 -8.94
N GLU A 96 17.46 -2.08 -9.03
CA GLU A 96 18.01 -2.79 -7.88
C GLU A 96 18.81 -1.85 -6.97
N GLY A 97 18.63 -1.97 -5.65
CA GLY A 97 19.30 -1.10 -4.67
C GLY A 97 18.84 0.36 -4.66
N GLY A 98 17.79 0.71 -5.39
CA GLY A 98 17.21 2.05 -5.38
C GLY A 98 16.39 2.32 -4.11
N ARG A 99 16.51 3.54 -3.55
CA ARG A 99 15.68 4.03 -2.42
C ARG A 99 14.18 3.81 -2.64
N CYS A 100 13.73 3.90 -3.89
CA CYS A 100 12.33 3.66 -4.24
C CYS A 100 11.92 2.20 -4.05
N ARG A 101 12.77 1.25 -4.44
CA ARG A 101 12.52 -0.18 -4.28
C ARG A 101 12.34 -0.55 -2.81
N GLU A 102 13.24 -0.07 -1.95
CA GLU A 102 13.19 -0.30 -0.50
C GLU A 102 11.93 0.32 0.14
N ARG A 103 11.59 1.57 -0.24
CA ARG A 103 10.39 2.25 0.27
C ARG A 103 9.11 1.52 -0.11
N LEU A 104 9.00 1.11 -1.38
CA LEU A 104 7.84 0.39 -1.90
C LEU A 104 7.68 -0.97 -1.21
N ASP A 105 8.79 -1.71 -1.00
CA ASP A 105 8.77 -3.00 -0.31
C ASP A 105 8.34 -2.89 1.15
N ALA A 106 8.88 -1.90 1.87
CA ALA A 106 8.53 -1.62 3.26
C ALA A 106 7.04 -1.29 3.42
N LEU A 107 6.49 -0.45 2.52
CA LEU A 107 5.08 -0.07 2.56
C LEU A 107 4.15 -1.22 2.16
N ALA A 108 4.53 -2.02 1.16
CA ALA A 108 3.76 -3.21 0.79
C ALA A 108 3.66 -4.19 1.98
N THR A 109 4.77 -4.39 2.70
CA THR A 109 4.82 -5.25 3.88
C THR A 109 3.99 -4.69 5.04
N ALA A 110 4.12 -3.40 5.35
CA ALA A 110 3.33 -2.75 6.40
C ALA A 110 1.83 -2.79 6.08
N LEU A 111 1.45 -2.59 4.82
CA LEU A 111 0.07 -2.66 4.37
C LEU A 111 -0.50 -4.08 4.51
N ARG A 112 0.22 -5.13 4.08
CA ARG A 112 -0.21 -6.52 4.29
C ARG A 112 -0.46 -6.83 5.76
N GLN A 113 0.43 -6.37 6.64
CA GLN A 113 0.29 -6.59 8.08
C GLN A 113 -0.93 -5.87 8.65
N ALA A 114 -1.17 -4.63 8.22
CA ALA A 114 -2.34 -3.87 8.65
C ALA A 114 -3.65 -4.53 8.20
N LEU A 115 -3.71 -5.00 6.95
CA LEU A 115 -4.88 -5.71 6.42
C LEU A 115 -5.11 -7.05 7.13
N ALA A 116 -4.05 -7.82 7.39
CA ALA A 116 -4.14 -9.08 8.13
C ALA A 116 -4.59 -8.88 9.59
N ALA A 117 -4.16 -7.78 10.24
CA ALA A 117 -4.58 -7.43 11.58
C ALA A 117 -6.03 -6.93 11.66
N ALA A 118 -6.55 -6.34 10.57
CA ALA A 118 -7.92 -5.87 10.45
C ALA A 118 -8.92 -6.98 10.10
N ALA A 119 -8.46 -8.10 9.54
CA ALA A 119 -9.30 -9.26 9.31
C ALA A 119 -9.81 -9.79 10.66
N PRO A 120 -11.14 -9.88 10.87
CA PRO A 120 -11.66 -10.49 12.10
C PRO A 120 -11.15 -11.92 12.11
N ALA A 121 -10.44 -12.30 13.17
CA ALA A 121 -9.84 -13.61 13.36
C ALA A 121 -10.90 -14.72 13.30
N ALA A 122 -11.32 -15.09 12.10
CA ALA A 122 -12.14 -16.23 11.81
C ALA A 122 -11.21 -17.44 11.73
N GLY A 123 -10.79 -17.90 12.91
CA GLY A 123 -10.39 -19.28 13.11
C GLY A 123 -8.93 -19.63 12.81
N GLY A 124 -8.15 -19.69 13.88
CA GLY A 124 -7.31 -20.87 14.11
C GLY A 124 -5.91 -20.89 13.51
N ARG A 125 -4.93 -20.58 14.37
CA ARG A 125 -3.66 -21.32 14.53
C ARG A 125 -3.08 -21.97 13.26
N LEU A 126 -2.28 -21.22 12.50
CA LEU A 126 -1.01 -21.68 11.91
C LEU A 126 -0.27 -20.46 11.31
N SER A 127 0.60 -19.82 12.09
CA SER A 127 1.63 -18.92 11.53
C SER A 127 2.93 -19.10 12.31
N LEU A 128 3.54 -20.27 12.10
CA LEU A 128 4.97 -20.46 12.26
C LEU A 128 5.62 -20.05 10.92
N LEU A 129 6.64 -19.17 10.99
CA LEU A 129 7.31 -18.44 9.91
C LEU A 129 6.64 -17.14 9.43
N GLN A 130 6.71 -16.08 10.24
CA GLN A 130 7.00 -14.77 9.65
C GLN A 130 8.45 -14.40 9.99
N PRO A 131 9.30 -14.04 8.99
CA PRO A 131 10.62 -13.49 9.27
C PRO A 131 10.47 -12.19 10.09
N PRO A 132 11.42 -11.88 10.98
CA PRO A 132 11.37 -10.66 11.76
C PRO A 132 11.25 -9.45 10.82
N PRO A 133 10.44 -8.44 11.16
CA PRO A 133 10.26 -7.26 10.31
C PRO A 133 11.62 -6.62 10.01
N PRO A 134 11.85 -6.13 8.78
CA PRO A 134 13.04 -5.32 8.52
C PRO A 134 13.02 -4.10 9.47
N PRO A 135 14.16 -3.70 10.04
CA PRO A 135 14.23 -2.59 10.96
C PRO A 135 13.67 -1.34 10.30
N ASN A 136 12.63 -0.76 10.91
CA ASN A 136 11.95 0.43 10.42
C ASN A 136 12.94 1.61 10.33
N PRO A 137 13.35 2.06 9.13
CA PRO A 137 14.29 3.18 8.99
C PRO A 137 13.64 4.53 9.35
N TYR A 138 12.31 4.59 9.45
CA TYR A 138 11.56 5.77 9.85
C TYR A 138 11.39 5.90 11.37
N LEU A 139 11.49 4.81 12.12
CA LEU A 139 11.45 4.86 13.59
C LEU A 139 12.64 5.66 14.14
N ASN A 140 13.80 5.57 13.48
CA ASN A 140 15.00 6.31 13.86
C ASN A 140 14.87 7.81 13.58
N GLN A 141 14.13 8.22 12.54
CA GLN A 141 13.95 9.66 12.24
C GLN A 141 13.02 10.34 13.24
N GLU A 142 11.94 9.67 13.66
CA GLU A 142 11.05 10.22 14.68
C GLU A 142 11.74 10.25 16.06
N LYS A 143 12.53 9.22 16.36
CA LYS A 143 13.34 9.19 17.59
C LYS A 143 14.39 10.30 17.61
N LEU A 144 15.13 10.52 16.51
CA LEU A 144 16.11 11.61 16.39
C LEU A 144 15.45 13.00 16.44
N ARG A 145 14.24 13.15 15.86
CA ARG A 145 13.45 14.39 16.00
C ARG A 145 13.05 14.65 17.44
N GLN A 146 12.60 13.63 18.16
CA GLN A 146 12.22 13.75 19.56
C GLN A 146 13.44 14.06 20.45
N GLU A 147 14.60 13.47 20.16
CA GLU A 147 15.85 13.74 20.88
C GLU A 147 16.39 15.15 20.60
N MET A 148 16.27 15.68 19.37
CA MET A 148 16.67 17.07 19.06
C MET A 148 15.74 18.15 19.60
N LEU A 149 14.46 17.84 19.83
CA LEU A 149 13.50 18.79 20.43
C LEU A 149 13.53 18.79 21.97
N ALA A 150 14.20 17.81 22.57
CA ALA A 150 14.34 17.66 24.02
C ALA A 150 15.69 18.20 24.57
N ALA A 151 16.52 18.79 23.71
CA ALA A 151 17.80 19.43 24.05
C ALA A 151 17.69 20.96 23.99
#